data_AF-A0A7R9L2H4-F1
#
_entry.id   AF-A0A7R9L2H4-F1
#
_cell.length_a   1.000
_cell.length_b   1.000
_cell.length_c   1.000
_cell.angle_alpha   90.00
_cell.angle_beta   90.00
_cell.angle_gamma   90.00
#
_symmetry.space_group_name_H-M   'P 1'
#
loop_
_entity.id
_entity.type
_entity.pdbx_description
1 polymer ?
#
loop_
_entity_poly.entity_id
_entity_poly.type
_entity_poly.pdbx_seq_one_letter_code
_entity_poly.pdbx_strand_id
1 'polypeptide(L)'
;MGSTPDIPSQMLHKKLQRSHSLTMDETVGGGGDEPTANTSTDDSLKPLMRQDMDEASDGTNQELEDNESAVGIKLQMSCEMCKNYEIQLQEMQYNEVVTSLQLENCEKTIKGLREELRKEQTFRSDLEEKFNEDAKRADKEIRDLCGRVDESYRTIDALTKSHHELRKEANDIIANLMTQMEEASKESNRIQADNNVLLGKFVAKSQVLQNEAIDLPQDIDEMQFYCLKLREELITTLAAKERNEETMKSEIMFLKDQMIGEQQSKETIEENLTQDNDMLRSTVDSLQTEFNDIKRRYEEQEQQLFQCSDRLSRLTDKTHTKISELEVQNNDLSSSKTKLESDNSDLRNQVQSLQVELDNSEAVQKDFVKLSQSLQIQLEKIRQSDSEVRWQHEDDIVECNSCKKAFHSKKEKSHCCHCGRVFCSECNNKVIYSGPKGRPFKVCGVCHTLLDNQTACWFVNEAPQSPT
;
A
#
# COMPACT_ATOMS: atom_id res chain seq x y z
N MET A 1 -47.18 23.53 -52.70
CA MET A 1 -46.97 24.37 -51.51
C MET A 1 -46.53 23.47 -50.38
N GLY A 2 -45.32 23.69 -49.84
CA GLY A 2 -44.71 22.85 -48.81
C GLY A 2 -43.21 23.10 -48.77
N SER A 3 -42.81 24.27 -48.29
CA SER A 3 -41.41 24.68 -48.15
C SER A 3 -40.84 24.09 -46.86
N THR A 4 -39.88 23.17 -46.97
CA THR A 4 -38.98 22.78 -45.87
C THR A 4 -37.86 23.80 -45.73
N PRO A 5 -37.51 24.26 -44.51
CA PRO A 5 -36.47 25.26 -44.32
C PRO A 5 -35.08 24.63 -44.42
N ASP A 6 -34.21 25.23 -45.23
CA ASP A 6 -32.76 24.98 -45.27
C ASP A 6 -32.14 25.37 -43.93
N ILE A 7 -31.43 24.43 -43.30
CA ILE A 7 -30.60 24.69 -42.11
C ILE A 7 -29.17 24.96 -42.60
N PRO A 8 -28.59 26.16 -42.37
CA PRO A 8 -27.26 26.48 -42.85
C PRO A 8 -26.17 25.68 -42.11
N SER A 9 -25.43 24.83 -42.84
CA SER A 9 -24.30 24.02 -42.35
C SER A 9 -23.05 24.82 -41.91
N GLN A 10 -23.15 26.13 -41.69
CA GLN A 10 -21.99 26.98 -41.36
C GLN A 10 -21.75 27.22 -39.86
N MET A 11 -22.56 26.67 -38.97
CA MET A 11 -22.41 26.88 -37.50
C MET A 11 -21.69 25.75 -36.76
N LEU A 12 -21.41 24.60 -37.39
CA LEU A 12 -20.78 23.45 -36.71
C LEU A 12 -19.25 23.40 -36.79
N HIS A 13 -18.62 24.15 -37.70
CA HIS A 13 -17.16 24.12 -37.85
C HIS A 13 -16.39 25.13 -36.96
N LYS A 14 -17.08 26.01 -36.22
CA LYS A 14 -16.43 27.10 -35.45
C LYS A 14 -16.22 26.84 -33.96
N LYS A 15 -16.54 25.64 -33.46
CA LYS A 15 -16.31 25.27 -32.04
C LYS A 15 -15.20 24.23 -31.79
N LEU A 16 -14.56 23.72 -32.84
CA LEU A 16 -13.46 22.74 -32.73
C LEU A 16 -12.05 23.33 -32.98
N GLN A 17 -11.94 24.65 -33.16
CA GLN A 17 -10.65 25.33 -33.37
C GLN A 17 -10.17 26.17 -32.17
N ARG A 18 -10.77 25.99 -30.98
CA ARG A 18 -10.40 26.74 -29.77
C ARG A 18 -9.77 25.91 -28.65
N SER A 19 -9.35 24.67 -28.94
CA SER A 19 -8.70 23.76 -28.00
C SER A 19 -7.27 23.35 -28.38
N HIS A 20 -6.66 24.02 -29.37
CA HIS A 20 -5.23 23.87 -29.68
C HIS A 20 -4.57 25.24 -29.77
N SER A 21 -4.33 25.85 -28.62
CA SER A 21 -3.34 26.91 -28.41
C SER A 21 -3.28 27.14 -26.92
N LEU A 22 -2.38 26.43 -26.23
CA LEU A 22 -1.77 26.81 -24.95
C LEU A 22 -0.72 25.73 -24.64
N THR A 23 0.42 25.84 -25.32
CA THR A 23 1.69 25.29 -24.87
C THR A 23 2.70 26.42 -24.85
N MET A 24 3.33 26.59 -23.69
CA MET A 24 4.58 27.30 -23.42
C MET A 24 4.54 28.84 -23.52
N ASP A 25 4.46 29.51 -22.36
CA ASP A 25 5.58 30.32 -21.84
C ASP A 25 5.30 30.78 -20.41
N GLU A 26 6.10 30.31 -19.44
CA GLU A 26 6.65 31.21 -18.41
C GLU A 26 7.83 30.54 -17.71
N THR A 27 8.95 31.24 -17.83
CA THR A 27 10.26 30.98 -17.28
C THR A 27 10.44 31.84 -16.02
N VAL A 28 10.66 31.23 -14.85
CA VAL A 28 11.45 31.77 -13.71
C VAL A 28 11.92 30.53 -12.92
N GLY A 29 13.20 30.13 -12.95
CA GLY A 29 14.28 30.60 -12.05
C GLY A 29 14.01 30.14 -10.61
N GLY A 30 14.83 29.38 -9.86
CA GLY A 30 16.20 28.92 -9.93
C GLY A 30 16.57 28.41 -8.51
N GLY A 31 17.56 27.52 -8.41
CA GLY A 31 18.06 26.94 -7.15
C GLY A 31 17.64 25.48 -7.00
N GLY A 32 18.49 24.45 -7.19
CA GLY A 32 19.92 24.40 -6.94
C GLY A 32 20.15 24.15 -5.45
N ASP A 33 20.13 22.89 -5.03
CA ASP A 33 21.14 22.33 -4.12
C ASP A 33 21.05 20.79 -4.04
N GLU A 34 22.23 20.21 -3.93
CA GLU A 34 22.64 18.81 -4.04
C GLU A 34 22.09 17.86 -2.97
N PRO A 35 22.17 16.53 -3.22
CA PRO A 35 21.80 15.51 -2.24
C PRO A 35 22.97 15.23 -1.29
N THR A 36 22.86 15.62 -0.02
CA THR A 36 23.77 15.12 1.01
C THR A 36 23.29 13.77 1.52
N ALA A 37 24.02 12.73 1.12
CA ALA A 37 24.13 11.48 1.87
C ALA A 37 24.73 11.75 3.25
N ASN A 38 24.14 11.21 4.31
CA ASN A 38 24.78 10.91 5.59
C ASN A 38 24.03 9.71 6.18
N THR A 39 24.57 8.48 6.09
CA THR A 39 25.34 7.83 7.15
C THR A 39 24.69 7.91 8.54
N SER A 40 23.85 6.90 8.86
CA SER A 40 23.53 6.55 10.24
C SER A 40 24.46 5.42 10.68
N THR A 41 25.58 5.79 11.28
CA THR A 41 26.36 4.92 12.16
C THR A 41 25.80 4.99 13.56
N ASP A 42 25.45 3.82 14.08
CA ASP A 42 25.58 3.34 15.46
C ASP A 42 25.89 4.39 16.55
N ASP A 43 25.03 4.49 17.57
CA ASP A 43 25.57 4.37 18.93
C ASP A 43 24.53 3.89 19.94
N SER A 44 25.00 2.90 20.69
CA SER A 44 24.30 2.18 21.75
C SER A 44 24.25 3.02 23.02
N LEU A 45 23.08 3.15 23.65
CA LEU A 45 22.99 3.38 25.10
C LEU A 45 21.74 2.67 25.65
N LYS A 46 22.02 1.56 26.35
CA LYS A 46 21.09 0.77 27.15
C LYS A 46 20.38 1.64 28.20
N PRO A 47 19.08 1.40 28.51
CA PRO A 47 18.53 1.85 29.78
C PRO A 47 18.92 0.85 30.88
N LEU A 48 19.73 1.30 31.82
CA LEU A 48 19.93 0.62 33.10
C LEU A 48 18.66 0.80 33.94
N MET A 49 18.06 -0.33 34.30
CA MET A 49 17.06 -0.41 35.36
C MET A 49 17.70 0.06 36.68
N ARG A 50 17.01 0.93 37.39
CA ARG A 50 17.02 0.95 38.85
C ARG A 50 15.61 0.61 39.31
N GLN A 51 15.44 -0.64 39.70
CA GLN A 51 14.59 -0.98 40.83
C GLN A 51 15.34 -0.52 42.08
N ASP A 52 14.65 0.13 43.02
CA ASP A 52 14.52 -0.39 44.39
C ASP A 52 13.95 0.66 45.37
N MET A 53 13.12 0.12 46.26
CA MET A 53 12.81 0.56 47.63
C MET A 53 11.66 1.54 47.84
N ASP A 54 10.45 0.99 47.75
CA ASP A 54 9.45 1.16 48.82
C ASP A 54 10.00 0.51 50.11
N GLU A 55 10.17 1.29 51.18
CA GLU A 55 9.98 0.81 52.56
C GLU A 55 9.92 1.97 53.57
N ALA A 56 8.92 1.88 54.44
CA ALA A 56 8.79 2.48 55.78
C ALA A 56 8.52 4.00 55.91
N SER A 57 7.23 4.35 55.96
CA SER A 57 6.75 5.45 56.81
C SER A 57 5.59 4.95 57.67
N ASP A 58 5.91 4.38 58.84
CA ASP A 58 4.95 4.24 59.94
C ASP A 58 5.68 4.38 61.29
N GLY A 59 5.06 5.13 62.19
CA GLY A 59 5.39 5.21 63.61
C GLY A 59 6.59 6.07 64.00
N THR A 60 6.35 7.31 64.46
CA THR A 60 6.62 7.76 65.85
C THR A 60 6.33 9.26 66.01
N ASN A 61 5.09 9.56 66.39
CA ASN A 61 4.76 10.76 67.17
C ASN A 61 4.51 10.28 68.60
N GLN A 62 5.51 10.33 69.47
CA GLN A 62 5.37 10.53 70.92
C GLN A 62 6.78 10.50 71.53
N GLU A 63 6.98 11.32 72.56
CA GLU A 63 8.16 11.37 73.44
C GLU A 63 9.38 12.16 72.92
N LEU A 64 9.33 13.49 73.06
CA LEU A 64 10.49 14.30 73.53
C LEU A 64 9.96 15.63 74.15
N GLU A 65 9.05 15.54 75.11
CA GLU A 65 8.93 16.54 76.18
C GLU A 65 9.77 16.01 77.34
N ASP A 66 11.06 16.38 77.38
CA ASP A 66 11.91 16.39 78.59
C ASP A 66 13.38 16.59 78.16
N ASN A 67 13.75 17.83 77.75
CA ASN A 67 15.12 18.32 77.93
C ASN A 67 15.28 19.83 77.67
N GLU A 68 14.42 20.67 78.26
CA GLU A 68 14.59 22.13 78.21
C GLU A 68 15.51 22.71 79.31
N SER A 69 16.34 21.89 79.97
CA SER A 69 17.18 22.39 81.06
C SER A 69 18.56 21.75 81.17
N ALA A 70 19.24 21.43 80.06
CA ALA A 70 20.65 21.04 80.13
C ALA A 70 21.45 21.14 78.81
N VAL A 71 21.27 22.16 77.97
CA VAL A 71 22.30 22.57 76.99
C VAL A 71 22.39 24.10 76.94
N GLY A 72 22.55 24.70 78.11
CA GLY A 72 23.28 25.94 78.23
C GLY A 72 24.76 25.62 77.99
N ILE A 73 25.35 26.25 76.97
CA ILE A 73 26.78 26.24 76.61
C ILE A 73 27.17 25.12 75.63
N LYS A 74 27.52 25.54 74.40
CA LYS A 74 28.05 24.79 73.24
C LYS A 74 27.06 23.97 72.40
N LEU A 75 26.22 24.66 71.63
CA LEU A 75 26.23 24.53 70.16
C LEU A 75 25.62 25.75 69.43
N GLN A 76 25.77 26.96 69.97
CA GLN A 76 25.54 28.18 69.17
C GLN A 76 26.81 28.56 68.40
N MET A 77 27.28 27.63 67.59
CA MET A 77 28.05 27.92 66.38
C MET A 77 27.34 27.20 65.25
N SER A 78 26.08 27.55 65.00
CA SER A 78 25.52 27.32 63.68
C SER A 78 26.31 28.23 62.75
N CYS A 79 27.33 27.67 62.10
CA CYS A 79 28.12 28.38 61.12
C CYS A 79 27.16 29.03 60.13
N GLU A 80 27.13 30.38 60.11
CA GLU A 80 26.23 31.16 59.26
C GLU A 80 26.43 30.81 57.79
N MET A 81 27.68 30.48 57.42
CA MET A 81 28.01 29.94 56.10
C MET A 81 27.35 28.57 55.85
N CYS A 82 27.37 27.64 56.82
CA CYS A 82 26.70 26.34 56.67
C CYS A 82 25.17 26.49 56.56
N LYS A 83 24.55 27.40 57.33
CA LYS A 83 23.12 27.71 57.20
C LYS A 83 22.78 28.33 55.83
N ASN A 84 23.63 29.22 55.32
CA ASN A 84 23.45 29.80 53.99
C ASN A 84 23.63 28.74 52.88
N TYR A 85 24.61 27.86 53.00
CA TYR A 85 24.78 26.73 52.07
C TYR A 85 23.62 25.72 52.14
N GLU A 86 23.04 25.49 53.33
CA GLU A 86 21.87 24.64 53.50
C GLU A 86 20.63 25.27 52.84
N ILE A 87 20.40 26.59 53.00
CA ILE A 87 19.33 27.32 52.31
C ILE A 87 19.53 27.29 50.79
N GLN A 88 20.75 27.53 50.30
CA GLN A 88 21.07 27.46 48.87
C GLN A 88 20.89 26.04 48.32
N LEU A 89 21.27 25.01 49.08
CA LEU A 89 21.05 23.62 48.67
C LEU A 89 19.57 23.27 48.62
N GLN A 90 18.77 23.71 49.59
CA GLN A 90 17.32 23.53 49.59
C GLN A 90 16.66 24.27 48.43
N GLU A 91 17.10 25.49 48.10
CA GLU A 91 16.61 26.24 46.94
C GLU A 91 16.99 25.54 45.62
N MET A 92 18.20 25.00 45.51
CA MET A 92 18.64 24.22 44.36
C MET A 92 17.85 22.92 44.21
N GLN A 93 17.62 22.19 45.30
CA GLN A 93 16.79 20.97 45.31
C GLN A 93 15.33 21.27 44.94
N TYR A 94 14.77 22.36 45.46
CA TYR A 94 13.44 22.82 45.08
C TYR A 94 13.37 23.16 43.58
N ASN A 95 14.34 23.90 43.06
CA ASN A 95 14.42 24.25 41.64
C ASN A 95 14.62 23.03 40.74
N GLU A 96 15.40 22.03 41.18
CA GLU A 96 15.57 20.75 40.48
C GLU A 96 14.25 19.99 40.37
N VAL A 97 13.48 19.89 41.46
CA VAL A 97 12.16 19.24 41.46
C VAL A 97 11.17 19.98 40.55
N VAL A 98 11.13 21.31 40.61
CA VAL A 98 10.25 22.13 39.75
C VAL A 98 10.62 21.96 38.28
N THR A 99 11.92 21.99 37.95
CA THR A 99 12.41 21.80 36.57
C THR A 99 12.15 20.38 36.08
N SER A 100 12.31 19.37 36.93
CA SER A 100 12.00 17.96 36.63
C SER A 100 10.52 17.76 36.32
N LEU A 101 9.62 18.36 37.12
CA LEU A 101 8.17 18.30 36.86
C LEU A 101 7.79 19.02 35.56
N GLN A 102 8.43 20.16 35.26
CA GLN A 102 8.24 20.86 33.99
C GLN A 102 8.73 20.02 32.80
N LEU A 103 9.88 19.34 32.92
CA LEU A 103 10.41 18.42 31.91
C LEU A 103 9.42 17.27 31.66
N GLU A 104 8.93 16.62 32.73
CA GLU A 104 7.97 15.52 32.63
C GLU A 104 6.66 15.97 31.94
N ASN A 105 6.17 17.16 32.25
CA ASN A 105 5.00 17.73 31.60
C ASN A 105 5.26 18.02 30.10
N CYS A 106 6.40 18.61 29.77
CA CYS A 106 6.82 18.82 28.38
C CYS A 106 6.95 17.49 27.61
N GLU A 107 7.52 16.45 28.23
CA GLU A 107 7.62 15.12 27.63
C GLU A 107 6.26 14.49 27.37
N LYS A 108 5.30 14.63 28.30
CA LYS A 108 3.91 14.20 28.12
C LYS A 108 3.25 14.92 26.95
N THR A 109 3.41 16.24 26.85
CA THR A 109 2.89 17.03 25.72
C THR A 109 3.53 16.60 24.39
N ILE A 110 4.85 16.41 24.35
CA ILE A 110 5.56 15.95 23.14
C ILE A 110 5.07 14.58 22.70
N LYS A 111 4.85 13.65 23.65
CA LYS A 111 4.29 12.32 23.34
C LYS A 111 2.87 12.44 22.75
N GLY A 112 2.02 13.30 23.30
CA GLY A 112 0.69 13.58 22.77
C GLY A 112 0.72 14.14 21.34
N LEU A 113 1.52 15.19 21.11
CA LEU A 113 1.66 15.81 19.78
C LEU A 113 2.23 14.84 18.74
N ARG A 114 3.16 13.95 19.13
CA ARG A 114 3.69 12.90 18.24
C ARG A 114 2.60 11.92 17.82
N GLU A 115 1.69 11.57 18.72
CA GLU A 115 0.60 10.66 18.42
C GLU A 115 -0.46 11.32 17.52
N GLU A 116 -0.80 12.58 17.77
CA GLU A 116 -1.67 13.36 16.89
C GLU A 116 -1.07 13.50 15.49
N LEU A 117 0.24 13.77 15.40
CA LEU A 117 0.94 13.85 14.13
C LEU A 117 0.90 12.52 13.37
N ARG A 118 1.07 11.38 14.05
CA ARG A 118 0.96 10.06 13.40
C ARG A 118 -0.44 9.81 12.86
N LYS A 119 -1.48 10.15 13.63
CA LYS A 119 -2.88 10.00 13.19
C LYS A 119 -3.18 10.86 11.98
N GLU A 120 -2.70 12.11 11.97
CA GLU A 120 -2.86 13.01 10.83
C GLU A 120 -2.10 12.49 9.60
N GLN A 121 -0.89 11.95 9.76
CA GLN A 121 -0.13 11.33 8.68
C GLN A 121 -0.87 10.13 8.08
N THR A 122 -1.42 9.23 8.90
CA THR A 122 -2.22 8.10 8.41
C THR A 122 -3.49 8.57 7.73
N PHE A 123 -4.20 9.54 8.31
CA PHE A 123 -5.42 10.09 7.73
C PHE A 123 -5.16 10.75 6.37
N ARG A 124 -4.06 11.49 6.26
CA ARG A 124 -3.63 12.10 5.00
C ARG A 124 -3.28 11.05 3.95
N SER A 125 -2.54 10.01 4.33
CA SER A 125 -2.21 8.88 3.43
C SER A 125 -3.48 8.21 2.89
N ASP A 126 -4.45 7.92 3.76
CA ASP A 126 -5.72 7.28 3.38
C ASP A 126 -6.56 8.18 2.45
N LEU A 127 -6.55 9.49 2.70
CA LEU A 127 -7.21 10.46 1.82
C LEU A 127 -6.54 10.55 0.45
N GLU A 128 -5.21 10.62 0.41
CA GLU A 128 -4.44 10.66 -0.84
C GLU A 128 -4.68 9.37 -1.66
N GLU A 129 -4.74 8.21 -1.02
CA GLU A 129 -5.09 6.95 -1.66
C GLU A 129 -6.51 6.99 -2.25
N LYS A 130 -7.52 7.41 -1.48
CA LYS A 130 -8.91 7.53 -1.97
C LYS A 130 -9.04 8.50 -3.13
N PHE A 131 -8.42 9.68 -3.06
CA PHE A 131 -8.44 10.63 -4.15
C PHE A 131 -7.77 10.06 -5.41
N ASN A 132 -6.68 9.30 -5.26
CA ASN A 132 -6.02 8.66 -6.39
C ASN A 132 -6.88 7.54 -6.99
N GLU A 133 -7.59 6.76 -6.17
CA GLU A 133 -8.55 5.75 -6.65
C GLU A 133 -9.73 6.37 -7.40
N ASP A 134 -10.32 7.43 -6.86
CA ASP A 134 -11.43 8.13 -7.49
C ASP A 134 -10.99 8.84 -8.78
N ALA A 135 -9.79 9.43 -8.81
CA ALA A 135 -9.21 9.98 -10.04
C ALA A 135 -9.03 8.89 -11.11
N LYS A 136 -8.47 7.73 -10.77
CA LYS A 136 -8.33 6.59 -11.69
C LYS A 136 -9.68 6.08 -12.20
N ARG A 137 -10.71 6.06 -11.33
CA ARG A 137 -12.07 5.66 -11.70
C ARG A 137 -12.68 6.65 -12.69
N ALA A 138 -12.60 7.95 -12.39
CA ALA A 138 -13.07 9.01 -13.27
C ALA A 138 -12.36 8.98 -14.63
N ASP A 139 -11.04 8.81 -14.64
CA ASP A 139 -10.25 8.68 -15.86
C ASP A 139 -10.67 7.48 -16.71
N LYS A 140 -10.98 6.34 -16.07
CA LYS A 140 -11.48 5.16 -16.78
C LYS A 140 -12.85 5.44 -17.38
N GLU A 141 -13.76 6.03 -16.62
CA GLU A 141 -15.11 6.36 -17.10
C GLU A 141 -15.07 7.37 -18.25
N ILE A 142 -14.21 8.40 -18.17
CA ILE A 142 -14.00 9.37 -19.25
C ILE A 142 -13.47 8.66 -20.50
N ARG A 143 -12.47 7.79 -20.39
CA ARG A 143 -11.95 7.03 -21.53
C ARG A 143 -13.03 6.15 -22.18
N ASP A 144 -13.81 5.45 -21.37
CA ASP A 144 -14.88 4.58 -21.85
C ASP A 144 -15.98 5.39 -22.57
N LEU A 145 -16.37 6.54 -22.01
CA LEU A 145 -17.34 7.46 -22.62
C LEU A 145 -16.80 8.08 -23.91
N CYS A 146 -15.55 8.55 -23.94
CA CYS A 146 -14.90 9.05 -25.15
C CYS A 146 -14.88 7.98 -26.24
N GLY A 147 -14.51 6.73 -25.91
CA GLY A 147 -14.53 5.62 -26.87
C GLY A 147 -15.93 5.34 -27.43
N ARG A 148 -16.97 5.37 -26.59
CA ARG A 148 -18.36 5.22 -27.04
C ARG A 148 -18.82 6.37 -27.95
N VAL A 149 -18.41 7.59 -27.65
CA VAL A 149 -18.73 8.77 -28.46
C VAL A 149 -18.04 8.68 -29.82
N ASP A 150 -16.76 8.29 -29.87
CA ASP A 150 -16.02 8.12 -31.11
C ASP A 150 -16.64 7.04 -32.00
N GLU A 151 -17.03 5.91 -31.42
CA GLU A 151 -17.71 4.84 -32.17
C GLU A 151 -19.07 5.28 -32.70
N SER A 152 -19.81 6.08 -31.92
CA SER A 152 -21.06 6.68 -32.35
C SER A 152 -20.86 7.64 -33.53
N TYR A 153 -19.80 8.48 -33.48
CA TYR A 153 -19.46 9.37 -34.59
C TYR A 153 -19.07 8.60 -35.86
N ARG A 154 -18.28 7.53 -35.75
CA ARG A 154 -17.93 6.67 -36.89
C ARG A 154 -19.17 6.05 -37.54
N THR A 155 -20.11 5.57 -36.70
CA THR A 155 -21.36 4.98 -37.18
C THR A 155 -22.22 6.03 -37.90
N ILE A 156 -22.33 7.24 -37.35
CA ILE A 156 -23.07 8.35 -37.98
C ILE A 156 -22.42 8.76 -39.31
N ASP A 157 -21.10 8.86 -39.37
CA ASP A 157 -20.37 9.20 -40.59
C ASP A 157 -20.58 8.15 -41.69
N ALA A 158 -20.48 6.86 -41.34
CA ALA A 158 -20.76 5.75 -42.26
C ALA A 158 -22.21 5.79 -42.78
N LEU A 159 -23.18 6.00 -41.89
CA LEU A 159 -24.59 6.11 -42.26
C LEU A 159 -24.86 7.33 -43.16
N THR A 160 -24.19 8.45 -42.88
CA THR A 160 -24.32 9.69 -43.67
C THR A 160 -23.77 9.49 -45.09
N LYS A 161 -22.62 8.83 -45.23
CA LYS A 161 -22.02 8.48 -46.52
C LYS A 161 -22.93 7.55 -47.32
N SER A 162 -23.40 6.46 -46.69
CA SER A 162 -24.34 5.52 -47.32
C SER A 162 -25.64 6.20 -47.76
N HIS A 163 -26.22 7.07 -46.92
CA HIS A 163 -27.41 7.84 -47.28
C HIS A 163 -27.14 8.81 -48.44
N HIS A 164 -25.97 9.45 -48.49
CA HIS A 164 -25.59 10.32 -49.60
C HIS A 164 -25.47 9.54 -50.91
N GLU A 165 -24.85 8.37 -50.89
CA GLU A 165 -24.72 7.47 -52.04
C GLU A 165 -26.09 7.01 -52.55
N LEU A 166 -26.96 6.51 -51.66
CA LEU A 166 -28.32 6.10 -52.01
C LEU A 166 -29.14 7.27 -52.59
N ARG A 167 -28.99 8.47 -52.02
CA ARG A 167 -29.66 9.67 -52.54
C ARG A 167 -29.15 10.05 -53.94
N LYS A 168 -27.85 9.93 -54.17
CA LYS A 168 -27.25 10.18 -55.49
C LYS A 168 -27.78 9.18 -56.52
N GLU A 169 -27.74 7.89 -56.20
CA GLU A 169 -28.25 6.83 -57.07
C GLU A 169 -29.74 7.03 -57.41
N ALA A 170 -30.56 7.36 -56.41
CA ALA A 170 -31.98 7.66 -56.64
C ALA A 170 -32.17 8.88 -57.56
N ASN A 171 -31.38 9.94 -57.39
CA ASN A 171 -31.44 11.11 -58.27
C ASN A 171 -30.98 10.79 -59.70
N ASP A 172 -29.93 9.98 -59.85
CA ASP A 172 -29.41 9.55 -61.16
C ASP A 172 -30.46 8.71 -61.91
N ILE A 173 -31.16 7.81 -61.20
CA ILE A 173 -32.28 7.04 -61.75
C ILE A 173 -33.42 7.96 -62.18
N ILE A 174 -33.80 8.92 -61.34
CA ILE A 174 -34.86 9.89 -61.67
C ILE A 174 -34.48 10.71 -62.92
N ALA A 175 -33.25 11.20 -63.00
CA ALA A 175 -32.77 11.96 -64.15
C ALA A 175 -32.77 11.13 -65.44
N ASN A 176 -32.35 9.86 -65.36
CA ASN A 176 -32.41 8.94 -66.49
C ASN A 176 -33.86 8.69 -66.95
N LEU A 177 -34.77 8.41 -66.01
CA LEU A 177 -36.19 8.22 -66.31
C LEU A 177 -36.83 9.46 -66.93
N MET A 178 -36.49 10.66 -66.43
CA MET A 178 -36.96 11.92 -67.02
C MET A 178 -36.49 12.08 -68.46
N THR A 179 -35.22 11.76 -68.74
CA THR A 179 -34.64 11.83 -70.08
C THR A 179 -35.33 10.84 -71.03
N GLN A 180 -35.50 9.59 -70.60
CA GLN A 180 -36.21 8.56 -71.38
C GLN A 180 -37.67 8.93 -71.65
N MET A 181 -38.36 9.51 -70.67
CA MET A 181 -39.74 9.99 -70.86
C MET A 181 -39.81 11.12 -71.90
N GLU A 182 -38.84 12.03 -71.90
CA GLU A 182 -38.79 13.13 -72.86
C GLU A 182 -38.48 12.63 -74.29
N GLU A 183 -37.53 11.69 -74.42
CA GLU A 183 -37.20 11.04 -75.69
C GLU A 183 -38.38 10.26 -76.25
N ALA A 184 -39.04 9.45 -75.43
CA ALA A 184 -40.23 8.69 -75.82
C ALA A 184 -41.38 9.63 -76.26
N SER A 185 -41.56 10.77 -75.58
CA SER A 185 -42.55 11.77 -75.97
C SER A 185 -42.22 12.43 -77.31
N LYS A 186 -40.94 12.79 -77.54
CA LYS A 186 -40.47 13.34 -78.82
C LYS A 186 -40.69 12.36 -79.97
N GLU A 187 -40.34 11.09 -79.77
CA GLU A 187 -40.50 10.07 -80.79
C GLU A 187 -41.98 9.78 -81.08
N SER A 188 -42.83 9.72 -80.05
CA SER A 188 -44.27 9.59 -80.23
C SER A 188 -44.85 10.75 -81.05
N ASN A 189 -44.44 11.98 -80.77
CA ASN A 189 -44.87 13.16 -81.52
C ASN A 189 -44.35 13.13 -82.98
N ARG A 190 -43.11 12.68 -83.20
CA ARG A 190 -42.52 12.54 -84.54
C ARG A 190 -43.29 11.52 -85.38
N ILE A 191 -43.52 10.31 -84.83
CA ILE A 191 -44.29 9.25 -85.50
C ILE A 191 -45.72 9.73 -85.79
N GLN A 192 -46.35 10.46 -84.86
CA GLN A 192 -47.69 11.01 -85.08
C GLN A 192 -47.71 12.02 -86.23
N ALA A 193 -46.71 12.91 -86.32
CA ALA A 193 -46.58 13.86 -87.42
C ALA A 193 -46.35 13.17 -88.76
N ASP A 194 -45.43 12.20 -88.80
CA ASP A 194 -45.10 11.44 -90.01
C ASP A 194 -46.32 10.63 -90.51
N ASN A 195 -47.06 9.98 -89.61
CA ASN A 195 -48.30 9.28 -89.95
C ASN A 195 -49.35 10.22 -90.55
N ASN A 196 -49.55 11.41 -89.97
CA ASN A 196 -50.49 12.39 -90.51
C ASN A 196 -50.10 12.85 -91.93
N VAL A 197 -48.80 13.07 -92.17
CA VAL A 197 -48.28 13.46 -93.49
C VAL A 197 -48.44 12.32 -94.50
N LEU A 198 -48.10 11.09 -94.13
CA LEU A 198 -48.21 9.92 -95.00
C LEU A 198 -49.67 9.60 -95.33
N LEU A 199 -50.56 9.64 -94.34
CA LEU A 199 -52.00 9.47 -94.57
C LEU A 199 -52.55 10.57 -95.48
N GLY A 200 -52.17 11.82 -95.26
CA GLY A 200 -52.57 12.94 -96.13
C GLY A 200 -52.10 12.75 -97.58
N LYS A 201 -50.82 12.39 -97.78
CA LYS A 201 -50.26 12.12 -99.11
C LYS A 201 -50.90 10.90 -99.78
N PHE A 202 -51.17 9.84 -99.02
CA PHE A 202 -51.79 8.62 -99.53
C PHE A 202 -53.23 8.88 -99.97
N VAL A 203 -54.03 9.58 -99.14
CA VAL A 203 -55.41 9.95 -99.48
C VAL A 203 -55.45 10.86 -100.70
N ALA A 204 -54.62 11.91 -100.73
CA ALA A 204 -54.55 12.82 -101.87
C ALA A 204 -54.16 12.09 -103.17
N LYS A 205 -53.12 11.25 -103.13
CA LYS A 205 -52.66 10.52 -104.31
C LYS A 205 -53.65 9.43 -104.74
N SER A 206 -54.26 8.71 -103.81
CA SER A 206 -55.30 7.72 -104.08
C SER A 206 -56.52 8.37 -104.72
N GLN A 207 -56.92 9.56 -104.27
CA GLN A 207 -58.10 10.25 -104.79
C GLN A 207 -57.85 10.85 -106.18
N VAL A 208 -56.63 11.34 -106.45
CA VAL A 208 -56.24 11.76 -107.80
C VAL A 208 -56.27 10.57 -108.76
N LEU A 209 -55.67 9.44 -108.39
CA LEU A 209 -55.62 8.24 -109.24
C LEU A 209 -57.00 7.60 -109.47
N GLN A 210 -57.93 7.67 -108.51
CA GLN A 210 -59.29 7.15 -108.67
C GLN A 210 -60.17 8.05 -109.54
N ASN A 211 -59.93 9.36 -109.54
CA ASN A 211 -60.73 10.33 -110.29
C ASN A 211 -60.16 10.64 -111.69
N GLU A 212 -59.01 10.09 -112.05
CA GLU A 212 -58.49 10.17 -113.41
C GLU A 212 -59.40 9.38 -114.36
N ALA A 213 -59.97 10.07 -115.33
CA ALA A 213 -60.72 9.45 -116.40
C ALA A 213 -59.74 8.72 -117.35
N ILE A 214 -60.03 7.45 -117.65
CA ILE A 214 -59.26 6.67 -118.62
C ILE A 214 -59.64 7.16 -120.02
N ASP A 215 -58.89 8.12 -120.54
CA ASP A 215 -59.03 8.62 -121.89
C ASP A 215 -58.07 7.86 -122.82
N LEU A 216 -58.63 7.18 -123.82
CA LEU A 216 -57.88 6.34 -124.75
C LEU A 216 -57.73 7.10 -126.08
N PRO A 217 -56.51 7.33 -126.59
CA PRO A 217 -56.30 8.16 -127.78
C PRO A 217 -57.14 7.69 -128.97
N GLN A 218 -57.88 8.61 -129.60
CA GLN A 218 -58.81 8.29 -130.70
C GLN A 218 -58.18 8.53 -132.08
N ASP A 219 -57.01 9.18 -132.11
CA ASP A 219 -56.25 9.60 -133.29
C ASP A 219 -54.76 9.18 -133.19
N ILE A 220 -54.10 9.01 -134.33
CA ILE A 220 -52.67 8.70 -134.45
C ILE A 220 -51.81 9.85 -133.90
N ASP A 221 -52.18 11.11 -134.11
CA ASP A 221 -51.42 12.26 -133.61
C ASP A 221 -51.57 12.39 -132.08
N GLU A 222 -52.77 12.18 -131.54
CA GLU A 222 -53.00 12.03 -130.08
C GLU A 222 -52.20 10.88 -129.47
N MET A 223 -52.10 9.73 -130.15
CA MET A 223 -51.31 8.58 -129.71
C MET A 223 -49.80 8.93 -129.69
N GLN A 224 -49.29 9.62 -130.71
CA GLN A 224 -47.90 10.08 -130.75
C GLN A 224 -47.61 11.07 -129.60
N PHE A 225 -48.52 12.00 -129.34
CA PHE A 225 -48.40 12.93 -128.21
C PHE A 225 -48.40 12.19 -126.86
N TYR A 226 -49.29 11.21 -126.67
CA TYR A 226 -49.32 10.39 -125.47
C TYR A 226 -48.03 9.56 -125.29
N CYS A 227 -47.49 8.97 -126.35
CA CYS A 227 -46.19 8.31 -126.32
C CYS A 227 -45.03 9.25 -125.98
N LEU A 228 -45.05 10.50 -126.47
CA LEU A 228 -44.06 11.51 -126.11
C LEU A 228 -44.17 11.91 -124.64
N LYS A 229 -45.39 12.11 -124.13
CA LYS A 229 -45.65 12.39 -122.71
C LYS A 229 -45.15 11.25 -121.82
N LEU A 230 -45.44 9.99 -122.16
CA LEU A 230 -44.92 8.83 -121.42
C LEU A 230 -43.39 8.72 -121.49
N ARG A 231 -42.76 9.09 -122.62
CA ARG A 231 -41.29 9.15 -122.71
C ARG A 231 -40.72 10.26 -121.83
N GLU A 232 -41.36 11.41 -121.76
CA GLU A 232 -40.96 12.52 -120.88
C GLU A 232 -41.11 12.13 -119.39
N GLU A 233 -42.21 11.48 -119.02
CA GLU A 233 -42.43 10.91 -117.68
C GLU A 233 -41.40 9.81 -117.36
N LEU A 234 -41.04 8.97 -118.33
CA LEU A 234 -39.97 7.98 -118.16
C LEU A 234 -38.60 8.64 -117.97
N ILE A 235 -38.30 9.70 -118.72
CA ILE A 235 -37.03 10.45 -118.58
C ILE A 235 -36.97 11.12 -117.21
N THR A 236 -38.04 11.77 -116.76
CA THR A 236 -38.10 12.45 -115.45
C THR A 236 -38.00 11.46 -114.30
N THR A 237 -38.64 10.29 -114.39
CA THR A 237 -38.52 9.23 -113.38
C THR A 237 -37.12 8.60 -113.36
N LEU A 238 -36.49 8.38 -114.51
CA LEU A 238 -35.10 7.91 -114.59
C LEU A 238 -34.12 8.92 -113.99
N ALA A 239 -34.27 10.21 -114.29
CA ALA A 239 -33.44 11.26 -113.70
C ALA A 239 -33.65 11.38 -112.17
N ALA A 240 -34.88 11.21 -111.68
CA ALA A 240 -35.16 11.16 -110.24
C ALA A 240 -34.55 9.92 -109.57
N LYS A 241 -34.58 8.76 -110.24
CA LYS A 241 -33.92 7.53 -109.78
C LYS A 241 -32.41 7.73 -109.66
N GLU A 242 -31.78 8.33 -110.66
CA GLU A 242 -30.34 8.61 -110.68
C GLU A 242 -29.92 9.54 -109.52
N ARG A 243 -30.64 10.65 -109.31
CA ARG A 243 -30.41 11.55 -108.16
C ARG A 243 -30.59 10.84 -106.82
N ASN A 244 -31.61 9.98 -106.70
CA ASN A 244 -31.81 9.19 -105.50
C ASN A 244 -30.66 8.19 -105.29
N GLU A 245 -30.17 7.53 -106.34
CA GLU A 245 -29.00 6.65 -106.25
C GLU A 245 -27.74 7.40 -105.82
N GLU A 246 -27.52 8.62 -106.31
CA GLU A 246 -26.41 9.49 -105.86
C GLU A 246 -26.55 9.90 -104.39
N THR A 247 -27.76 10.23 -103.95
CA THR A 247 -28.04 10.57 -102.55
C THR A 247 -27.79 9.37 -101.64
N MET A 248 -28.29 8.19 -102.02
CA MET A 248 -28.08 6.93 -101.29
C MET A 248 -26.59 6.55 -101.22
N LYS A 249 -25.82 6.76 -102.29
CA LYS A 249 -24.36 6.55 -102.28
C LYS A 249 -23.66 7.49 -101.28
N SER A 250 -24.07 8.75 -101.24
CA SER A 250 -23.52 9.75 -100.31
C SER A 250 -23.85 9.40 -98.86
N GLU A 251 -25.08 8.95 -98.60
CA GLU A 251 -25.51 8.47 -97.28
C GLU A 251 -24.76 7.22 -96.84
N ILE A 252 -24.54 6.25 -97.75
CA ILE A 252 -23.71 5.07 -97.48
C ILE A 252 -22.27 5.46 -97.11
N MET A 253 -21.69 6.46 -97.80
CA MET A 253 -20.35 6.95 -97.46
C MET A 253 -20.34 7.59 -96.07
N PHE A 254 -21.31 8.46 -95.78
CA PHE A 254 -21.43 9.10 -94.46
C PHE A 254 -21.57 8.08 -93.33
N LEU A 255 -22.45 7.07 -93.49
CA LEU A 255 -22.63 6.01 -92.51
C LEU A 255 -21.36 5.16 -92.33
N LYS A 256 -20.57 4.94 -93.38
CA LYS A 256 -19.28 4.27 -93.27
C LYS A 256 -18.27 5.09 -92.48
N ASP A 257 -18.17 6.39 -92.74
CA ASP A 257 -17.26 7.28 -92.02
C ASP A 257 -17.65 7.39 -90.54
N GLN A 258 -18.96 7.48 -90.26
CA GLN A 258 -19.48 7.44 -88.90
C GLN A 258 -19.14 6.12 -88.20
N MET A 259 -19.37 4.98 -88.85
CA MET A 259 -19.06 3.66 -88.29
C MET A 259 -17.55 3.50 -88.00
N ILE A 260 -16.67 4.02 -88.86
CA ILE A 260 -15.22 4.02 -88.62
C ILE A 260 -14.86 4.89 -87.41
N GLY A 261 -15.45 6.09 -87.30
CA GLY A 261 -15.23 6.97 -86.15
C GLY A 261 -15.69 6.36 -84.83
N GLU A 262 -16.87 5.74 -84.82
CA GLU A 262 -17.40 5.02 -83.65
C GLU A 262 -16.52 3.82 -83.28
N GLN A 263 -16.02 3.07 -84.27
CA GLN A 263 -15.12 1.94 -84.04
C GLN A 263 -13.78 2.39 -83.41
N GLN A 264 -13.18 3.47 -83.91
CA GLN A 264 -11.95 4.03 -83.32
C GLN A 264 -12.17 4.55 -81.90
N SER A 265 -13.29 5.22 -81.65
CA SER A 265 -13.65 5.67 -80.31
C SER A 265 -13.85 4.49 -79.36
N LYS A 266 -14.48 3.41 -79.83
CA LYS A 266 -14.65 2.18 -79.06
C LYS A 266 -13.31 1.53 -78.73
N GLU A 267 -12.42 1.38 -79.71
CA GLU A 267 -11.08 0.82 -79.50
C GLU A 267 -10.29 1.62 -78.46
N THR A 268 -10.34 2.96 -78.53
CA THR A 268 -9.69 3.83 -77.55
C THR A 268 -10.24 3.62 -76.13
N ILE A 269 -11.57 3.45 -75.99
CA ILE A 269 -12.19 3.18 -74.70
C ILE A 269 -11.80 1.79 -74.18
N GLU A 270 -11.76 0.78 -75.05
CA GLU A 270 -11.33 -0.59 -74.70
C GLU A 270 -9.87 -0.62 -74.24
N GLU A 271 -8.97 0.10 -74.91
CA GLU A 271 -7.57 0.24 -74.50
C GLU A 271 -7.45 0.90 -73.12
N ASN A 272 -8.16 2.00 -72.89
CA ASN A 272 -8.16 2.69 -71.59
C ASN A 272 -8.69 1.78 -70.47
N LEU A 273 -9.81 1.08 -70.70
CA LEU A 273 -10.38 0.14 -69.72
C LEU A 273 -9.45 -1.04 -69.45
N THR A 274 -8.70 -1.48 -70.47
CA THR A 274 -7.70 -2.54 -70.30
C THR A 274 -6.55 -2.07 -69.43
N GLN A 275 -6.04 -0.85 -69.69
CA GLN A 275 -5.00 -0.24 -68.88
C GLN A 275 -5.44 -0.04 -67.43
N ASP A 276 -6.66 0.46 -67.19
CA ASP A 276 -7.21 0.62 -65.86
C ASP A 276 -7.35 -0.73 -65.13
N ASN A 277 -7.79 -1.78 -65.84
CA ASN A 277 -7.84 -3.13 -65.27
C ASN A 277 -6.46 -3.63 -64.86
N ASP A 278 -5.43 -3.41 -65.68
CA ASP A 278 -4.07 -3.84 -65.37
C ASP A 278 -3.49 -3.07 -64.18
N MET A 279 -3.76 -1.76 -64.10
CA MET A 279 -3.39 -0.93 -62.95
C MET A 279 -4.09 -1.41 -61.67
N LEU A 280 -5.40 -1.65 -61.73
CA LEU A 280 -6.16 -2.16 -60.59
C LEU A 280 -5.64 -3.54 -60.14
N ARG A 281 -5.35 -4.44 -61.08
CA ARG A 281 -4.73 -5.75 -60.77
C ARG A 281 -3.40 -5.58 -60.06
N SER A 282 -2.52 -4.71 -60.55
CA SER A 282 -1.24 -4.43 -59.89
C SER A 282 -1.41 -3.86 -58.47
N THR A 283 -2.40 -2.98 -58.26
CA THR A 283 -2.68 -2.47 -56.91
C THR A 283 -3.20 -3.56 -55.97
N VAL A 284 -4.06 -4.46 -56.46
CA VAL A 284 -4.55 -5.61 -55.69
C VAL A 284 -3.40 -6.54 -55.33
N ASP A 285 -2.51 -6.85 -56.27
CA ASP A 285 -1.33 -7.68 -56.01
C ASP A 285 -0.41 -7.04 -54.96
N SER A 286 -0.16 -5.73 -55.05
CA SER A 286 0.61 -4.99 -54.04
C SER A 286 -0.04 -5.08 -52.66
N LEU A 287 -1.33 -4.79 -52.56
CA LEU A 287 -2.07 -4.88 -51.29
C LEU A 287 -2.10 -6.30 -50.73
N GLN A 288 -2.19 -7.31 -51.60
CA GLN A 288 -2.11 -8.72 -51.21
C GLN A 288 -0.75 -9.05 -50.59
N THR A 289 0.34 -8.54 -51.16
CA THR A 289 1.70 -8.73 -50.60
C THR A 289 1.86 -8.01 -49.26
N GLU A 290 1.39 -6.77 -49.14
CA GLU A 290 1.42 -6.02 -47.87
C GLU A 290 0.60 -6.72 -46.79
N PHE A 291 -0.59 -7.23 -47.14
CA PHE A 291 -1.44 -7.99 -46.23
C PHE A 291 -0.73 -9.26 -45.73
N ASN A 292 -0.09 -10.01 -46.62
CA ASN A 292 0.66 -11.21 -46.24
C ASN A 292 1.85 -10.88 -45.33
N ASP A 293 2.56 -9.78 -45.58
CA ASP A 293 3.65 -9.32 -44.72
C ASP A 293 3.18 -8.82 -43.35
N ILE A 294 2.02 -8.16 -43.28
CA ILE A 294 1.39 -7.79 -42.01
C ILE A 294 0.97 -9.05 -41.25
N LYS A 295 0.35 -10.01 -41.94
CA LYS A 295 -0.07 -11.29 -41.35
C LYS A 295 1.11 -12.06 -40.77
N ARG A 296 2.22 -12.17 -41.51
CA ARG A 296 3.46 -12.81 -41.03
C ARG A 296 4.00 -12.12 -39.77
N ARG A 297 4.06 -10.78 -39.77
CA ARG A 297 4.53 -10.01 -38.60
C ARG A 297 3.62 -10.20 -37.38
N TYR A 298 2.30 -10.31 -37.59
CA TYR A 298 1.35 -10.59 -36.53
C TYR A 298 1.58 -11.98 -35.92
N GLU A 299 1.73 -13.02 -36.76
CA GLU A 299 2.04 -14.38 -36.31
C GLU A 299 3.38 -14.46 -35.56
N GLU A 300 4.41 -13.74 -36.02
CA GLU A 300 5.70 -13.64 -35.33
C GLU A 300 5.57 -12.96 -33.95
N GLN A 301 4.79 -11.88 -33.84
CA GLN A 301 4.52 -11.19 -32.57
C GLN A 301 3.71 -12.06 -31.60
N GLU A 302 2.73 -12.81 -32.09
CA GLU A 302 1.94 -13.74 -31.29
C GLU A 302 2.83 -14.84 -30.69
N GLN A 303 3.74 -15.40 -31.49
CA GLN A 303 4.74 -16.37 -31.00
C GLN A 303 5.69 -15.75 -29.97
N GLN A 304 6.13 -14.50 -30.16
CA GLN A 304 6.98 -13.81 -29.18
C GLN A 304 6.25 -13.55 -27.86
N LEU A 305 4.98 -13.16 -27.92
CA LEU A 305 4.12 -12.98 -26.75
C LEU A 305 3.95 -14.30 -26.00
N PHE A 306 3.69 -15.40 -26.72
CA PHE A 306 3.60 -16.73 -26.13
C PHE A 306 4.90 -17.14 -25.43
N GLN A 307 6.05 -16.93 -26.06
CA GLN A 307 7.36 -17.22 -25.46
C GLN A 307 7.65 -16.35 -24.23
N CYS A 308 7.31 -15.06 -24.27
CA CYS A 308 7.46 -14.17 -23.12
C CYS A 308 6.55 -14.59 -21.95
N SER A 309 5.31 -14.97 -22.25
CA SER A 309 4.34 -15.48 -21.27
C SER A 309 4.84 -16.78 -20.62
N ASP A 310 5.30 -17.76 -21.41
CA ASP A 310 5.89 -19.01 -20.89
C ASP A 310 7.12 -18.72 -20.01
N ARG A 311 8.00 -17.81 -20.45
CA ARG A 311 9.17 -17.39 -19.65
C ARG A 311 8.75 -16.76 -18.31
N LEU A 312 7.73 -15.90 -18.31
CA LEU A 312 7.20 -15.29 -17.10
C LEU A 312 6.57 -16.33 -16.17
N SER A 313 5.82 -17.30 -16.70
CA SER A 313 5.26 -18.40 -15.90
C SER A 313 6.37 -19.20 -15.22
N ARG A 314 7.39 -19.62 -15.98
CA ARG A 314 8.53 -20.38 -15.43
C ARG A 314 9.32 -19.58 -14.38
N LEU A 315 9.49 -18.27 -14.59
CA LEU A 315 10.15 -17.41 -13.60
C LEU A 315 9.30 -17.30 -12.34
N THR A 316 7.99 -17.12 -12.49
CA THR A 316 7.03 -17.07 -11.38
C THR A 316 7.09 -18.36 -10.57
N ASP A 317 7.05 -19.53 -11.23
CA ASP A 317 7.16 -20.83 -10.57
C ASP A 317 8.48 -20.96 -9.79
N LYS A 318 9.61 -20.60 -10.41
CA LYS A 318 10.93 -20.61 -9.74
C LYS A 318 10.99 -19.67 -8.54
N THR A 319 10.40 -18.48 -8.64
CA THR A 319 10.34 -17.55 -7.50
C THR A 319 9.45 -18.10 -6.40
N HIS A 320 8.31 -18.72 -6.74
CA HIS A 320 7.40 -19.30 -5.77
C HIS A 320 8.04 -20.49 -5.02
N THR A 321 8.73 -21.38 -5.74
CA THR A 321 9.50 -22.47 -5.10
C THR A 321 10.59 -21.93 -4.19
N LYS A 322 11.30 -20.87 -4.62
CA LYS A 322 12.35 -20.26 -3.79
C LYS A 322 11.80 -19.58 -2.54
N ILE A 323 10.66 -18.90 -2.65
CA ILE A 323 9.95 -18.31 -1.51
C ILE A 323 9.54 -19.40 -0.53
N SER A 324 8.92 -20.48 -1.02
CA SER A 324 8.52 -21.61 -0.18
C SER A 324 9.72 -22.27 0.54
N GLU A 325 10.85 -22.46 -0.14
CA GLU A 325 12.09 -22.93 0.48
C GLU A 325 12.58 -22.01 1.61
N LEU A 326 12.57 -20.69 1.37
CA LEU A 326 13.01 -19.70 2.36
C LEU A 326 12.04 -19.61 3.54
N GLU A 327 10.74 -19.76 3.32
CA GLU A 327 9.72 -19.82 4.38
C GLU A 327 9.94 -21.03 5.29
N VAL A 328 10.19 -22.21 4.73
CA VAL A 328 10.51 -23.42 5.51
C VAL A 328 11.80 -23.20 6.31
N GLN A 329 12.86 -22.68 5.69
CA GLN A 329 14.12 -22.38 6.40
C GLN A 329 13.93 -21.37 7.54
N ASN A 330 13.11 -20.34 7.35
CA ASN A 330 12.84 -19.34 8.36
C ASN A 330 12.05 -19.93 9.54
N ASN A 331 11.08 -20.81 9.26
CA ASN A 331 10.35 -21.54 10.30
C ASN A 331 11.28 -22.49 11.09
N ASP A 332 12.16 -23.21 10.41
CA ASP A 332 13.13 -24.10 11.06
C ASP A 332 14.08 -23.31 11.97
N LEU A 333 14.66 -22.22 11.46
CA LEU A 333 15.54 -21.33 12.24
C LEU A 333 14.80 -20.69 13.41
N SER A 334 13.56 -20.25 13.22
CA SER A 334 12.71 -19.71 14.29
C SER A 334 12.46 -20.75 15.37
N SER A 335 12.15 -22.01 15.00
CA SER A 335 11.97 -23.10 15.95
C SER A 335 13.25 -23.47 16.71
N SER A 336 14.41 -23.36 16.05
CA SER A 336 15.70 -23.57 16.70
C SER A 336 16.03 -22.43 17.65
N LYS A 337 15.71 -21.18 17.27
CA LYS A 337 15.91 -20.00 18.10
C LYS A 337 15.09 -20.08 19.38
N THR A 338 13.80 -20.42 19.29
CA THR A 338 12.93 -20.52 20.48
C THR A 338 13.39 -21.61 21.46
N LYS A 339 13.88 -22.76 20.94
CA LYS A 339 14.49 -23.81 21.77
C LYS A 339 15.74 -23.30 22.50
N LEU A 340 16.67 -22.67 21.78
CA LEU A 340 17.88 -22.12 22.37
C LEU A 340 17.58 -21.00 23.39
N GLU A 341 16.56 -20.18 23.14
CA GLU A 341 16.10 -19.15 24.09
C GLU A 341 15.54 -19.79 25.37
N SER A 342 14.75 -20.86 25.26
CA SER A 342 14.27 -21.64 26.41
C SER A 342 15.42 -22.24 27.21
N ASP A 343 16.36 -22.94 26.54
CA ASP A 343 17.51 -23.54 27.19
C ASP A 343 18.38 -22.49 27.90
N ASN A 344 18.56 -21.31 27.28
CA ASN A 344 19.30 -20.21 27.89
C ASN A 344 18.60 -19.67 29.14
N SER A 345 17.26 -19.56 29.11
CA SER A 345 16.46 -19.18 30.27
C SER A 345 16.61 -20.19 31.42
N ASP A 346 16.53 -21.49 31.11
CA ASP A 346 16.67 -22.56 32.10
C ASP A 346 18.07 -22.57 32.74
N LEU A 347 19.12 -22.41 31.93
CA LEU A 347 20.48 -22.30 32.43
C LEU A 347 20.68 -21.06 33.30
N ARG A 348 20.09 -19.91 32.95
CA ARG A 348 20.13 -18.71 33.79
C ARG A 348 19.45 -18.94 35.14
N ASN A 349 18.30 -19.60 35.15
CA ASN A 349 17.57 -19.95 36.37
C ASN A 349 18.40 -20.90 37.25
N GLN A 350 19.07 -21.90 36.66
CA GLN A 350 19.97 -22.79 37.38
C GLN A 350 21.15 -22.04 38.00
N VAL A 351 21.79 -21.16 37.23
CA VAL A 351 22.90 -20.32 37.73
C VAL A 351 22.43 -19.45 38.90
N GLN A 352 21.24 -18.84 38.80
CA GLN A 352 20.68 -18.04 39.88
C GLN A 352 20.42 -18.88 41.14
N SER A 353 19.85 -20.09 40.99
CA SER A 353 19.61 -21.00 42.11
C SER A 353 20.92 -21.40 42.80
N LEU A 354 21.93 -21.79 42.03
CA LEU A 354 23.24 -22.16 42.55
C LEU A 354 23.95 -20.99 43.23
N GLN A 355 23.77 -19.75 42.72
CA GLN A 355 24.30 -18.55 43.36
C GLN A 355 23.66 -18.35 44.74
N VAL A 356 22.34 -18.50 44.85
CA VAL A 356 21.63 -18.39 46.14
C VAL A 356 22.08 -19.47 47.12
N GLU A 357 22.24 -20.72 46.66
CA GLU A 357 22.77 -21.81 47.49
C GLU A 357 24.19 -21.53 47.98
N LEU A 358 25.05 -20.98 47.11
CA LEU A 358 26.41 -20.60 47.46
C LEU A 358 26.43 -19.47 48.49
N ASP A 359 25.64 -18.42 48.28
CA ASP A 359 25.54 -17.28 49.20
C ASP A 359 25.04 -17.72 50.58
N ASN A 360 24.05 -18.63 50.62
CA ASN A 360 23.55 -19.25 51.85
C ASN A 360 24.64 -20.08 52.55
N SER A 361 25.37 -20.91 51.80
CA SER A 361 26.49 -21.71 52.34
C SER A 361 27.60 -20.81 52.88
N GLU A 362 27.95 -19.74 52.17
CA GLU A 362 28.95 -18.75 52.61
C GLU A 362 28.49 -18.03 53.89
N ALA A 363 27.23 -17.64 53.98
CA ALA A 363 26.66 -17.03 55.18
C ALA A 363 26.74 -17.97 56.40
N VAL A 364 26.34 -19.24 56.22
CA VAL A 364 26.45 -20.26 57.27
C VAL A 364 27.89 -20.46 57.72
N GLN A 365 28.85 -20.50 56.78
CA GLN A 365 30.28 -20.60 57.12
C GLN A 365 30.78 -19.38 57.90
N LYS A 366 30.40 -18.16 57.50
CA LYS A 366 30.73 -16.92 58.22
C LYS A 366 30.22 -16.96 59.65
N ASP A 367 29.00 -17.45 59.87
CA ASP A 367 28.41 -17.53 61.20
C ASP A 367 29.07 -18.63 62.04
N PHE A 368 29.44 -19.78 61.45
CA PHE A 368 30.23 -20.80 62.14
C PHE A 368 31.59 -20.25 62.62
N VAL A 369 32.26 -19.44 61.79
CA VAL A 369 33.50 -18.76 62.17
C VAL A 369 33.28 -17.77 63.32
N LYS A 370 32.23 -16.94 63.27
CA LYS A 370 31.90 -16.01 64.37
C LYS A 370 31.58 -16.74 65.67
N LEU A 371 30.78 -17.81 65.61
CA LEU A 371 30.40 -18.61 66.77
C LEU A 371 31.61 -19.31 67.39
N SER A 372 32.48 -19.90 66.57
CA SER A 372 33.70 -20.56 67.06
C SER A 372 34.68 -19.56 67.70
N GLN A 373 34.84 -18.36 67.13
CA GLN A 373 35.62 -17.28 67.75
C GLN A 373 34.99 -16.81 69.07
N SER A 374 33.67 -16.61 69.10
CA SER A 374 32.95 -16.23 70.32
C SER A 374 33.13 -17.27 71.43
N LEU A 375 33.02 -18.56 71.09
CA LEU A 375 33.27 -19.67 72.01
C LEU A 375 34.71 -19.67 72.51
N GLN A 376 35.71 -19.48 71.65
CA GLN A 376 37.12 -19.39 72.05
C GLN A 376 37.36 -18.23 73.02
N ILE A 377 36.75 -17.06 72.77
CA ILE A 377 36.82 -15.90 73.67
C ILE A 377 36.16 -16.24 75.01
N GLN A 378 35.00 -16.91 75.02
CA GLN A 378 34.33 -17.32 76.25
C GLN A 378 35.17 -18.32 77.05
N LEU A 379 35.77 -19.31 76.40
CA LEU A 379 36.67 -20.28 77.03
C LEU A 379 37.91 -19.59 77.62
N GLU A 380 38.51 -18.64 76.91
CA GLU A 380 39.66 -17.88 77.42
C GLU A 380 39.27 -16.99 78.60
N LYS A 381 38.09 -16.36 78.57
CA LYS A 381 37.53 -15.62 79.72
C LYS A 381 37.35 -16.53 80.94
N ILE A 382 36.85 -17.74 80.76
CA ILE A 382 36.74 -18.72 81.85
C ILE A 382 38.13 -19.07 82.40
N ARG A 383 39.11 -19.33 81.53
CA ARG A 383 40.49 -19.65 81.93
C ARG A 383 41.15 -18.52 82.72
N GLN A 384 40.92 -17.27 82.31
CA GLN A 384 41.40 -16.09 83.05
C GLN A 384 40.68 -15.92 84.38
N SER A 385 39.37 -16.20 84.44
CA SER A 385 38.61 -16.16 85.70
C SER A 385 39.05 -17.24 86.71
N ASP A 386 39.63 -18.35 86.26
CA ASP A 386 40.19 -19.40 87.13
C ASP A 386 41.50 -18.97 87.82
N SER A 387 42.09 -17.82 87.44
CA SER A 387 43.21 -17.19 88.16
C SER A 387 42.77 -16.34 89.35
N GLU A 388 41.47 -16.10 89.51
CA GLU A 388 40.89 -15.35 90.63
C GLU A 388 40.44 -16.34 91.72
N VAL A 389 40.89 -16.14 92.97
CA VAL A 389 40.69 -17.08 94.08
C VAL A 389 39.20 -17.45 94.22
N ARG A 390 38.85 -18.70 93.90
CA ARG A 390 37.48 -19.23 93.89
C ARG A 390 36.80 -19.14 95.27
N TRP A 391 37.58 -19.17 96.35
CA TRP A 391 37.07 -19.04 97.71
C TRP A 391 37.39 -17.67 98.28
N GLN A 392 36.37 -16.83 98.47
CA GLN A 392 36.55 -15.52 99.09
C GLN A 392 36.59 -15.67 100.62
N HIS A 393 37.61 -15.11 101.27
CA HIS A 393 37.66 -15.08 102.73
C HIS A 393 36.66 -14.06 103.27
N GLU A 394 36.02 -14.39 104.38
CA GLU A 394 35.00 -13.53 105.00
C GLU A 394 35.55 -12.16 105.42
N ASP A 395 36.86 -12.06 105.64
CA ASP A 395 37.51 -10.83 106.10
C ASP A 395 37.67 -9.80 104.97
N ASP A 396 37.77 -10.25 103.71
CA ASP A 396 38.04 -9.37 102.55
C ASP A 396 36.78 -8.79 101.91
N ILE A 397 35.59 -9.27 102.32
CA ILE A 397 34.31 -8.92 101.70
C ILE A 397 33.49 -8.03 102.62
N VAL A 398 33.33 -6.76 102.26
CA VAL A 398 32.51 -5.79 102.98
C VAL A 398 31.05 -5.74 102.53
N GLU A 399 30.72 -6.26 101.34
CA GLU A 399 29.40 -6.17 100.73
C GLU A 399 28.96 -7.48 100.06
N CYS A 400 27.65 -7.76 100.03
CA CYS A 400 27.10 -8.93 99.36
C CYS A 400 27.39 -8.90 97.86
N ASN A 401 27.93 -9.98 97.29
CA ASN A 401 28.25 -10.05 95.87
C ASN A 401 27.04 -9.98 94.92
N SER A 402 25.81 -10.17 95.41
CA SER A 402 24.59 -10.12 94.58
C SER A 402 23.80 -8.82 94.79
N CYS A 403 23.42 -8.48 96.02
CA CYS A 403 22.59 -7.31 96.32
C CYS A 403 23.37 -6.09 96.82
N LYS A 404 24.70 -6.18 96.94
CA LYS A 404 25.59 -5.10 97.43
C LYS A 404 25.27 -4.56 98.83
N LYS A 405 24.47 -5.29 99.62
CA LYS A 405 24.21 -4.98 101.04
C LYS A 405 25.51 -5.09 101.84
N ALA A 406 25.89 -4.03 102.55
CA ALA A 406 27.06 -4.02 103.43
C ALA A 406 26.89 -4.99 104.61
N PHE A 407 27.96 -5.70 104.96
CA PHE A 407 27.99 -6.62 106.09
C PHE A 407 28.50 -5.91 107.34
N HIS A 408 27.84 -6.10 108.46
CA HIS A 408 28.24 -5.51 109.75
C HIS A 408 28.69 -6.57 110.75
N SER A 409 28.56 -7.86 110.41
CA SER A 409 28.99 -8.98 111.24
C SER A 409 29.34 -10.23 110.43
N LYS A 410 30.29 -11.05 110.92
CA LYS A 410 30.67 -12.33 110.28
C LYS A 410 29.49 -13.30 110.13
N LYS A 411 28.52 -13.26 111.05
CA LYS A 411 27.30 -14.11 111.00
C LYS A 411 26.36 -13.81 109.81
N GLU A 412 26.51 -12.65 109.15
CA GLU A 412 25.69 -12.27 107.99
C GLU A 412 26.27 -12.78 106.67
N LYS A 413 27.50 -13.28 106.69
CA LYS A 413 28.26 -13.73 105.52
C LYS A 413 28.07 -15.24 105.34
N SER A 414 27.76 -15.66 104.12
CA SER A 414 27.61 -17.07 103.76
C SER A 414 28.18 -17.35 102.38
N HIS A 415 28.99 -18.40 102.25
CA HIS A 415 29.55 -18.78 100.96
C HIS A 415 28.55 -19.55 100.10
N CYS A 416 28.55 -19.27 98.80
CA CYS A 416 27.91 -20.15 97.82
C CYS A 416 28.73 -21.43 97.68
N CYS A 417 28.12 -22.60 97.87
CA CYS A 417 28.80 -23.89 97.78
C CYS A 417 29.30 -24.23 96.36
N HIS A 418 28.84 -23.53 95.32
CA HIS A 418 29.33 -23.75 93.96
C HIS A 418 30.48 -22.81 93.57
N CYS A 419 30.29 -21.49 93.70
CA CYS A 419 31.26 -20.50 93.24
C CYS A 419 32.18 -19.96 94.34
N GLY A 420 31.98 -20.33 95.62
CA GLY A 420 32.84 -19.97 96.75
C GLY A 420 32.86 -18.47 97.13
N ARG A 421 32.03 -17.65 96.49
CA ARG A 421 31.87 -16.22 96.80
C ARG A 421 30.93 -16.00 97.99
N VAL A 422 31.10 -14.87 98.68
CA VAL A 422 30.33 -14.52 99.89
C VAL A 422 29.04 -13.74 99.54
N PHE A 423 27.92 -14.14 100.14
CA PHE A 423 26.60 -13.55 99.95
C PHE A 423 25.85 -13.41 101.28
N CYS A 424 24.87 -12.52 101.34
CA CYS A 424 23.95 -12.42 102.48
C CYS A 424 22.98 -13.61 102.50
N SER A 425 22.35 -13.87 103.66
CA SER A 425 21.44 -15.00 103.83
C SER A 425 20.25 -14.97 102.86
N GLU A 426 19.78 -13.81 102.44
CA GLU A 426 18.70 -13.67 101.45
C GLU A 426 19.17 -14.09 100.05
N CYS A 427 20.38 -13.72 99.66
CA CYS A 427 20.96 -14.04 98.34
C CYS A 427 21.52 -15.46 98.24
N ASN A 428 21.74 -16.15 99.37
CA ASN A 428 22.22 -17.53 99.45
C ASN A 428 21.17 -18.48 100.06
N ASN A 429 19.90 -18.28 99.71
CA ASN A 429 18.80 -19.09 100.23
C ASN A 429 18.36 -20.21 99.27
N LYS A 430 18.89 -20.25 98.04
CA LYS A 430 18.52 -21.28 97.06
C LYS A 430 19.34 -22.54 97.29
N VAL A 431 18.72 -23.71 97.13
CA VAL A 431 19.35 -25.01 97.39
C VAL A 431 19.32 -25.83 96.12
N ILE A 432 20.46 -26.38 95.75
CA ILE A 432 20.58 -27.38 94.67
C ILE A 432 20.95 -28.73 95.26
N TYR A 433 20.54 -29.81 94.59
CA TYR A 433 20.92 -31.17 94.94
C TYR A 433 22.01 -31.64 93.99
N SER A 434 23.22 -31.87 94.52
CA SER A 434 24.38 -32.23 93.69
C SER A 434 25.23 -33.34 94.32
N GLY A 435 26.05 -33.99 93.49
CA GLY A 435 26.91 -35.12 93.85
C GLY A 435 26.22 -36.50 93.83
N PRO A 436 26.98 -37.61 93.97
CA PRO A 436 26.48 -38.99 93.80
C PRO A 436 25.39 -39.41 94.78
N LYS A 437 25.21 -38.66 95.87
CA LYS A 437 24.24 -38.92 96.94
C LYS A 437 23.14 -37.84 97.02
N GLY A 438 23.04 -36.95 96.04
CA GLY A 438 22.02 -35.90 95.97
C GLY A 438 21.92 -35.05 97.24
N ARG A 439 23.02 -34.45 97.69
CA ARG A 439 23.04 -33.67 98.93
C ARG A 439 22.60 -32.22 98.67
N PRO A 440 21.87 -31.57 99.60
CA PRO A 440 21.47 -30.17 99.45
C PRO A 440 22.66 -29.25 99.71
N PHE A 441 22.93 -28.34 98.76
CA PHE A 441 23.94 -27.30 98.86
C PHE A 441 23.31 -25.92 98.63
N LYS A 442 23.62 -24.97 99.51
CA LYS A 442 23.17 -23.58 99.35
C LYS A 442 24.03 -22.88 98.29
N VAL A 443 23.37 -22.24 97.34
CA VAL A 443 24.03 -21.54 96.24
C VAL A 443 23.37 -20.18 96.01
N CYS A 444 24.13 -19.26 95.40
CA CYS A 444 23.60 -17.97 94.99
C CYS A 444 22.61 -18.10 93.82
N GLY A 445 21.84 -17.05 93.56
CA GLY A 445 20.82 -17.01 92.51
C GLY A 445 21.32 -17.39 91.12
N VAL A 446 22.53 -16.95 90.74
CA VAL A 446 23.15 -17.25 89.43
C VAL A 446 23.52 -18.72 89.32
N CYS A 447 24.19 -19.26 90.35
CA CYS A 447 24.59 -20.67 90.35
C CYS A 447 23.41 -21.62 90.41
N HIS A 448 22.30 -21.24 91.06
CA HIS A 448 21.06 -22.01 91.00
C HIS A 448 20.57 -22.17 89.56
N THR A 449 20.47 -21.08 88.80
CA THR A 449 20.00 -21.11 87.40
C THR A 449 20.95 -21.88 86.46
N LEU A 450 22.26 -21.89 86.75
CA LEU A 450 23.23 -22.63 85.95
C LEU A 450 23.27 -24.14 86.24
N LEU A 451 22.89 -24.57 87.45
CA LEU A 451 23.09 -25.95 87.93
C LEU A 451 21.79 -26.73 88.10
N ASP A 452 20.65 -26.04 88.12
CA ASP A 452 19.36 -26.68 88.17
C ASP A 452 18.94 -27.14 86.77
N ASN A 453 18.83 -28.46 86.61
CA ASN A 453 18.53 -29.14 85.35
C ASN A 453 17.11 -28.84 84.83
N GLN A 454 16.22 -28.29 85.68
CA GLN A 454 14.86 -27.92 85.30
C GLN A 454 14.71 -26.45 84.87
N THR A 455 15.68 -25.58 85.19
CA THR A 455 15.72 -24.19 84.76
C THR A 455 16.80 -23.88 83.72
N ALA A 456 17.68 -24.84 83.40
CA ALA A 456 18.64 -24.71 82.31
C ALA A 456 17.95 -24.91 80.94
N CYS A 457 17.50 -23.82 80.33
CA CYS A 457 16.80 -23.82 79.04
C CYS A 457 17.66 -24.18 77.81
N TRP A 458 18.88 -24.71 77.98
CA TRP A 458 19.90 -24.64 76.92
C TRP A 458 20.79 -25.87 76.81
N PHE A 459 20.24 -27.08 76.83
CA PHE A 459 20.79 -28.19 76.04
C PHE A 459 19.66 -29.20 75.81
N VAL A 460 19.02 -29.13 74.64
CA VAL A 460 18.20 -30.25 74.15
C VAL A 460 19.20 -31.36 73.83
N ASN A 461 19.18 -32.43 74.63
CA ASN A 461 20.10 -33.58 74.50
C ASN A 461 19.82 -34.48 73.28
N GLU A 462 18.97 -34.04 72.33
CA GLU A 462 18.64 -34.80 71.13
C GLU A 462 18.71 -33.92 69.89
N ALA A 463 19.51 -34.34 68.92
CA ALA A 463 19.60 -33.71 67.61
C ALA A 463 18.29 -33.92 66.83
N PRO A 464 17.75 -32.89 66.14
CA PRO A 464 16.63 -33.09 65.23
C PRO A 464 17.06 -34.01 64.08
N GLN A 465 16.25 -35.03 63.79
CA GLN A 465 16.49 -35.89 62.63
C GLN A 465 16.39 -35.07 61.34
N SER A 466 17.41 -35.19 60.50
CA SER A 466 17.44 -34.60 59.15
C SER A 466 16.27 -35.13 58.32
N PRO A 467 15.51 -34.27 57.62
CA PRO A 467 14.49 -34.72 56.68
C PRO A 467 15.17 -35.51 55.55
N THR A 468 14.58 -36.66 55.21
CA THR A 468 14.97 -37.48 54.04
C THR A 468 14.43 -36.88 52.75
#